data_AF-A0A0Q6J8K5-F1
#
_entry.id   AF-A0A0Q6J8K5-F1
#
_cell.length_a   1.000
_cell.length_b   1.000
_cell.length_c   1.000
_cell.angle_alpha   90.00
_cell.angle_beta   90.00
_cell.angle_gamma   90.00
#
_symmetry.space_group_name_H-M   'P 1'
#
loop_
_entity.id
_entity.type
_entity.pdbx_description
1 polymer ?
#
loop_
_entity_poly.entity_id
_entity_poly.type
_entity_poly.pdbx_seq_one_letter_code
_entity_poly.pdbx_strand_id
1 'polypeptide(L)'
;MFLPAYLGATLVTDALLGRPGLPTSPLVWLLVATPLGIAIVRFEEAVQARPDWDKRQGLWYGTGVGLMTLPPLGLALFAAAPVLTSLPRGGPSALVVAALVILVGVIVVRGKLRGPA
;
A
#
# COMPACT_ATOMS: atom_id res chain seq x y z
N MET A 1 -2.47 2.63 0.03
CA MET A 1 -2.09 1.56 0.98
C MET A 1 -0.74 0.95 0.67
N PHE A 2 -0.39 0.73 -0.60
CA PHE A 2 0.92 0.18 -1.00
C PHE A 2 2.13 0.93 -0.41
N LEU A 3 2.18 2.25 -0.56
CA LEU A 3 3.32 3.06 -0.10
C LEU A 3 3.49 3.11 1.43
N PRO A 4 2.43 3.31 2.25
CA PRO A 4 2.53 3.16 3.70
C PRO A 4 2.98 1.76 4.16
N ALA A 5 2.47 0.71 3.52
CA ALA A 5 2.89 -0.66 3.81
C ALA A 5 4.36 -0.91 3.41
N TYR A 6 4.81 -0.29 2.31
CA TYR A 6 6.19 -0.34 1.85
C TYR A 6 7.12 0.36 2.84
N LEU A 7 6.73 1.53 3.34
CA LEU A 7 7.47 2.28 4.36
C LEU A 7 7.56 1.49 5.67
N GLY A 8 6.43 0.92 6.13
CA GLY A 8 6.40 0.05 7.30
C GLY A 8 7.27 -1.19 7.14
N ALA A 9 7.19 -1.88 6.00
CA ALA A 9 8.03 -3.03 5.70
C ALA A 9 9.52 -2.66 5.71
N THR A 10 9.89 -1.51 5.16
CA THR A 10 11.27 -1.01 5.12
C THR A 10 11.78 -0.68 6.52
N LEU A 11 10.96 -0.03 7.36
CA LEU A 11 11.30 0.20 8.77
C LEU A 11 11.47 -1.12 9.53
N VAL A 12 10.60 -2.11 9.31
CA VAL A 12 10.72 -3.42 9.94
C VAL A 12 12.01 -4.12 9.50
N THR A 13 12.35 -4.12 8.20
CA THR A 13 13.54 -4.82 7.72
C THR A 13 14.85 -4.10 8.08
N ASP A 14 14.92 -2.78 7.94
CA ASP A 14 16.13 -2.01 8.22
C ASP A 14 16.31 -1.72 9.72
N ALA A 15 15.25 -1.28 10.42
CA ALA A 15 15.35 -0.85 11.82
C ALA A 15 15.16 -2.00 12.82
N LEU A 16 14.29 -2.99 12.57
CA LEU A 16 14.07 -4.11 13.49
C LEU A 16 14.95 -5.33 13.19
N LEU A 17 15.15 -5.66 11.90
CA LEU A 17 15.89 -6.86 11.51
C LEU A 17 17.35 -6.59 11.11
N GLY A 18 17.76 -5.32 11.02
CA GLY A 18 19.13 -4.93 10.67
C GLY A 18 19.54 -5.36 9.26
N ARG A 19 18.57 -5.60 8.36
CA ARG A 19 18.81 -6.04 6.98
C ARG A 19 18.62 -4.85 6.03
N PRO A 20 19.70 -4.15 5.66
CA PRO A 20 19.60 -3.01 4.76
C PRO A 20 19.19 -3.46 3.36
N GLY A 21 18.23 -2.76 2.75
CA GLY A 21 17.73 -3.01 1.40
C GLY A 21 16.24 -2.71 1.25
N LEU A 22 15.73 -2.79 0.03
CA LEU A 22 14.31 -2.67 -0.27
C LEU A 22 13.62 -4.03 -0.02
N PRO A 23 12.59 -4.11 0.84
CA PRO A 23 11.86 -5.36 1.03
C PRO A 23 11.12 -5.72 -0.27
N THR A 24 11.29 -6.95 -0.74
CA THR A 24 10.52 -7.47 -1.91
C THR A 24 9.07 -7.77 -1.56
N SER A 25 8.74 -7.93 -0.27
CA SER A 25 7.40 -8.33 0.18
C SER A 25 6.26 -7.44 -0.34
N PRO A 26 6.38 -6.10 -0.45
CA PRO A 26 5.31 -5.31 -1.03
C PRO A 26 5.25 -5.52 -2.55
N LEU A 27 6.39 -5.65 -3.24
CA LEU A 27 6.41 -5.89 -4.70
C LEU A 27 5.72 -7.22 -5.05
N VAL A 28 5.97 -8.26 -4.28
CA VAL A 28 5.25 -9.54 -4.41
C VAL A 28 3.77 -9.35 -4.10
N TRP A 29 3.44 -8.59 -3.05
CA TRP A 29 2.07 -8.29 -2.70
C TRP A 29 1.32 -7.51 -3.78
N LEU A 30 1.96 -6.69 -4.61
CA LEU A 30 1.29 -6.01 -5.74
C LEU A 30 0.60 -6.98 -6.69
N LEU A 31 1.17 -8.17 -6.91
CA LEU A 31 0.57 -9.18 -7.78
C LEU A 31 -0.78 -9.67 -7.26
N VAL A 32 -0.99 -9.63 -5.94
CA VAL A 32 -2.23 -10.06 -5.27
C VAL A 32 -3.13 -8.85 -4.99
N ALA A 33 -2.56 -7.74 -4.52
CA ALA A 33 -3.27 -6.52 -4.17
C ALA A 33 -3.94 -5.87 -5.38
N THR A 34 -3.34 -5.97 -6.57
CA THR A 34 -3.90 -5.40 -7.80
C THR A 34 -5.24 -6.05 -8.18
N PRO A 35 -5.32 -7.38 -8.40
CA PRO A 35 -6.60 -8.02 -8.70
C PRO A 35 -7.59 -7.90 -7.55
N LEU A 36 -7.12 -7.96 -6.29
CA LEU A 36 -7.99 -7.79 -5.12
C LEU A 36 -8.58 -6.37 -5.05
N GLY A 37 -7.79 -5.34 -5.36
CA GLY A 37 -8.25 -3.95 -5.40
C GLY A 37 -9.26 -3.72 -6.52
N ILE A 38 -9.05 -4.31 -7.70
CA ILE A 38 -10.02 -4.28 -8.80
C ILE A 38 -11.32 -4.95 -8.37
N ALA A 39 -11.25 -6.10 -7.69
CA ALA A 39 -12.43 -6.79 -7.18
C ALA A 39 -13.18 -5.91 -6.16
N ILE A 40 -12.48 -5.32 -5.18
CA ILE A 40 -13.09 -4.44 -4.17
C ILE A 40 -13.83 -3.28 -4.82
N VAL A 41 -13.21 -2.58 -5.78
CA VAL A 41 -13.85 -1.45 -6.49
C VAL A 41 -15.06 -1.91 -7.29
N ARG A 42 -14.99 -3.08 -7.94
CA ARG A 42 -16.14 -3.62 -8.70
C ARG A 42 -17.31 -4.03 -7.81
N PHE A 43 -17.04 -4.53 -6.60
CA PHE A 43 -18.08 -4.93 -5.66
C PHE A 43 -18.57 -3.78 -4.79
N GLU A 44 -17.86 -2.66 -4.74
CA GLU A 44 -18.19 -1.53 -3.88
C GLU A 44 -19.61 -1.01 -4.14
N GLU A 45 -20.01 -0.82 -5.40
CA GLU A 45 -21.37 -0.38 -5.76
C GLU A 45 -22.44 -1.37 -5.28
N ALA A 46 -22.20 -2.67 -5.44
CA ALA A 46 -23.13 -3.72 -5.02
C ALA A 46 -23.24 -3.85 -3.49
N VAL A 47 -22.17 -3.53 -2.76
CA VAL A 47 -22.15 -3.54 -1.29
C VAL A 47 -22.78 -2.28 -0.72
N GLN A 48 -22.57 -1.13 -1.37
CA GLN A 48 -23.19 0.15 -1.01
C GLN A 48 -24.71 0.14 -1.24
N ALA A 49 -25.21 -0.62 -2.22
CA ALA A 49 -26.64 -0.76 -2.48
C ALA A 49 -27.43 -1.50 -1.38
N ARG A 50 -26.76 -2.04 -0.36
CA ARG A 50 -27.43 -2.76 0.74
C ARG A 50 -28.07 -1.78 1.73
N PRO A 51 -29.28 -2.08 2.25
CA PRO A 51 -30.02 -1.19 3.15
C PRO A 51 -29.36 -0.98 4.52
N ASP A 52 -28.28 -1.68 4.82
CA ASP A 52 -27.51 -1.57 6.06
C ASP A 52 -26.06 -1.12 5.84
N TRP A 53 -25.77 -0.56 4.66
CA TRP A 53 -24.47 -0.01 4.31
C TRP A 53 -23.90 0.89 5.40
N ASP A 54 -24.67 1.84 5.93
CA ASP A 54 -24.19 2.80 6.93
C ASP A 54 -23.65 2.12 8.20
N LYS A 55 -24.21 0.96 8.58
CA LYS A 55 -23.74 0.17 9.72
C LYS A 55 -22.49 -0.65 9.41
N ARG A 56 -22.29 -1.03 8.14
CA ARG A 56 -21.21 -1.91 7.69
C ARG A 56 -20.06 -1.17 7.01
N GLN A 57 -20.22 0.11 6.71
CA GLN A 57 -19.24 0.95 6.01
C GLN A 57 -17.86 0.88 6.68
N GLY A 58 -17.82 1.06 8.01
CA GLY A 58 -16.57 1.00 8.78
C GLY A 58 -15.88 -0.36 8.69
N LEU A 59 -16.66 -1.44 8.69
CA LEU A 59 -16.13 -2.81 8.54
C LEU A 59 -15.62 -3.06 7.12
N TRP A 60 -16.35 -2.60 6.09
CA TRP A 60 -15.95 -2.75 4.70
C TRP A 60 -14.62 -2.04 4.42
N TYR A 61 -14.53 -0.75 4.78
CA TYR A 61 -13.29 0.01 4.60
C TYR A 61 -12.19 -0.51 5.51
N GLY A 62 -12.48 -0.87 6.76
CA GLY A 62 -11.49 -1.46 7.67
C GLY A 62 -10.91 -2.77 7.15
N THR A 63 -11.75 -3.64 6.59
CA THR A 63 -11.34 -4.90 5.96
C THR A 63 -10.50 -4.65 4.71
N GLY A 64 -10.91 -3.71 3.85
CA GLY A 64 -10.15 -3.32 2.67
C GLY A 64 -8.78 -2.74 3.02
N VAL A 65 -8.71 -1.86 4.02
CA VAL A 65 -7.45 -1.29 4.53
C VAL A 65 -6.57 -2.40 5.12
N GLY A 66 -7.13 -3.27 5.97
CA GLY A 66 -6.41 -4.37 6.62
C GLY A 66 -5.82 -5.35 5.62
N LEU A 67 -6.61 -5.81 4.64
CA LEU A 67 -6.15 -6.69 3.56
C LEU A 67 -5.03 -6.06 2.73
N MET A 68 -5.06 -4.75 2.54
CA MET A 68 -4.05 -4.06 1.72
C MET A 68 -2.78 -3.69 2.50
N THR A 69 -2.78 -3.79 3.84
CA THR A 69 -1.67 -3.33 4.69
C THR A 69 -1.02 -4.43 5.51
N LEU A 70 -1.79 -5.36 6.08
CA LEU A 70 -1.26 -6.40 6.97
C LEU A 70 -0.47 -7.50 6.25
N PRO A 71 -0.93 -8.07 5.11
CA PRO A 71 -0.19 -9.11 4.41
C PRO A 71 1.24 -8.73 3.98
N PRO A 72 1.51 -7.55 3.37
CA PRO A 72 2.89 -7.17 3.01
C PRO A 72 3.78 -6.94 4.24
N LEU A 73 3.23 -6.50 5.38
CA LEU A 73 3.96 -6.41 6.65
C LEU A 73 4.27 -7.80 7.23
N GLY A 74 3.31 -8.73 7.19
CA GLY A 74 3.54 -10.12 7.57
C GLY A 74 4.61 -10.78 6.70
N LEU A 75 4.54 -10.61 5.38
CA LEU A 75 5.58 -11.08 4.46
C LEU A 75 6.94 -10.42 4.74
N ALA A 76 6.97 -9.14 5.12
CA ALA A 76 8.21 -8.46 5.53
C ALA A 76 8.81 -9.05 6.81
N LEU A 77 7.99 -9.58 7.73
CA LEU A 77 8.44 -10.20 8.97
C LEU A 77 8.93 -11.64 8.77
N PHE A 78 8.21 -12.45 7.99
CA PHE A 78 8.46 -13.89 7.88
C PHE A 78 9.26 -14.30 6.63
N ALA A 79 9.23 -13.50 5.57
CA ALA A 79 9.87 -13.79 4.29
C ALA A 79 10.68 -12.58 3.79
N ALA A 80 11.45 -11.96 4.69
CA ALA A 80 12.30 -10.80 4.42
C ALA A 80 13.41 -11.15 3.41
N ALA A 81 13.15 -10.96 2.12
CA ALA A 81 14.14 -10.99 1.05
C ALA A 81 14.43 -9.54 0.58
N PRO A 82 15.48 -8.89 1.12
CA PRO A 82 15.85 -7.56 0.67
C PRO A 82 16.50 -7.62 -0.72
N VAL A 83 16.14 -6.68 -1.59
CA VAL A 83 16.80 -6.40 -2.86
C VAL A 83 17.45 -5.02 -2.80
N LEU A 84 18.34 -4.72 -3.75
CA LEU A 84 19.04 -3.42 -3.81
C LEU A 84 19.77 -3.09 -2.48
N THR A 85 20.43 -4.09 -1.90
CA THR A 85 21.16 -4.02 -0.63
C THR A 85 22.39 -3.10 -0.68
N SER A 86 22.81 -2.67 -1.87
CA SER A 86 23.87 -1.68 -2.08
C SER A 86 23.44 -0.23 -1.82
N LEU A 87 22.15 0.02 -1.59
CA LEU A 87 21.66 1.36 -1.26
C LEU A 87 22.22 1.81 0.11
N PRO A 88 22.72 3.05 0.21
CA PRO A 88 23.09 3.62 1.51
C PRO A 88 21.86 3.68 2.41
N ARG A 89 22.09 3.59 3.73
CA ARG A 89 21.05 3.61 4.76
C ARG A 89 20.08 4.79 4.54
N GLY A 90 18.78 4.51 4.52
CA GLY A 90 17.74 5.49 4.23
C GLY A 90 17.41 5.73 2.74
N GLY A 91 18.23 5.24 1.81
CA GLY A 91 17.94 5.26 0.36
C GLY A 91 16.62 4.58 -0.02
N PRO A 92 16.33 3.35 0.48
CA PRO A 92 15.06 2.68 0.29
C PRO A 92 13.85 3.53 0.74
N SER A 93 13.94 4.13 1.92
CA SER A 93 12.88 4.99 2.49
C SER A 93 12.69 6.27 1.69
N ALA A 94 13.77 6.90 1.22
CA ALA A 94 13.71 8.11 0.41
C ALA A 94 13.01 7.88 -0.94
N LEU A 95 13.26 6.73 -1.59
CA LEU A 95 12.58 6.33 -2.82
C LEU A 95 11.07 6.17 -2.62
N VAL A 96 10.66 5.56 -1.51
CA VAL A 96 9.24 5.38 -1.15
C VAL A 96 8.57 6.74 -0.90
N VAL A 97 9.23 7.62 -0.16
CA VAL A 97 8.72 8.99 0.10
C VAL A 97 8.62 9.79 -1.20
N ALA A 98 9.62 9.73 -2.07
CA ALA A 98 9.60 10.39 -3.37
C ALA A 98 8.45 9.88 -4.25
N ALA A 99 8.22 8.57 -4.31
CA ALA A 99 7.11 7.98 -5.03
C ALA A 99 5.74 8.42 -4.48
N LEU A 100 5.61 8.57 -3.15
CA LEU A 100 4.43 9.14 -2.49
C LEU A 100 4.16 10.58 -2.94
N VAL A 101 5.18 11.43 -2.89
CA VAL A 101 5.06 12.84 -3.29
C VAL A 101 4.66 12.96 -4.76
N ILE A 102 5.28 12.16 -5.65
CA ILE A 102 4.94 12.14 -7.08
C ILE A 102 3.49 11.69 -7.28
N LEU A 103 3.06 10.61 -6.64
CA LEU A 103 1.69 10.09 -6.78
C LEU A 103 0.65 11.13 -6.34
N VAL A 104 0.84 11.74 -5.17
CA VAL A 104 -0.05 12.79 -4.67
C VAL A 104 -0.06 13.98 -5.63
N GLY A 105 1.10 14.41 -6.10
CA GLY A 105 1.24 15.47 -7.10
C GLY A 105 0.44 15.18 -8.38
N VAL A 106 0.57 13.98 -8.93
CA VAL A 106 -0.17 13.54 -10.13
C VAL A 106 -1.67 13.54 -9.89
N ILE A 107 -2.15 13.04 -8.75
CA ILE A 107 -3.58 13.03 -8.40
C ILE A 107 -4.11 14.46 -8.31
N VAL A 108 -3.40 15.36 -7.61
CA VAL A 108 -3.79 16.76 -7.46
C VAL A 108 -3.84 17.46 -8.81
N VAL A 109 -2.81 17.29 -9.65
CA VAL A 109 -2.77 17.87 -11.01
C VAL A 109 -3.92 17.34 -11.86
N ARG A 110 -4.15 16.02 -11.85
CA ARG A 110 -5.24 15.39 -12.61
C ARG A 110 -6.62 15.83 -12.12
N GLY A 111 -6.79 16.01 -10.81
CA GLY A 111 -8.02 16.54 -10.22
C GLY A 111 -8.29 17.98 -10.65
N LYS A 112 -7.26 18.83 -10.67
CA LYS A 112 -7.36 20.21 -11.19
C LYS A 112 -7.71 20.25 -12.68
N LEU A 113 -7.14 19.35 -13.48
CA LEU A 113 -7.39 19.27 -14.93
C LEU A 113 -8.81 18.79 -15.28
N ARG A 114 -9.50 18.10 -14.37
CA ARG A 114 -10.86 17.59 -14.61
C ARG A 114 -11.97 18.61 -14.32
N GLY A 115 -11.65 19.75 -13.69
CA GLY A 115 -12.61 20.81 -13.34
C GLY A 115 -13.65 20.37 -12.29
N PRO A 116 -14.26 21.30 -11.55
CA PRO A 116 -15.46 20.97 -10.78
C PRO A 116 -16.58 20.64 -11.77
N ALA A 117 -17.09 19.41 -11.69
CA ALA A 117 -18.34 19.02 -12.35
C ALA A 117 -19.54 19.70 -11.66
#